data_AF-A0A7K3CXH6-F1
#
_entry.id   AF-A0A7K3CXH6-F1
#
_cell.length_a   1.000
_cell.length_b   1.000
_cell.length_c   1.000
_cell.angle_alpha   90.00
_cell.angle_beta   90.00
_cell.angle_gamma   90.00
#
_symmetry.space_group_name_H-M   'P 1'
#
loop_
_entity.id
_entity.type
_entity.pdbx_description
1 polymer ?
#
loop_
_entity_poly.entity_id
_entity_poly.type
_entity_poly.pdbx_seq_one_letter_code
_entity_poly.pdbx_strand_id
1 'polypeptide(L)'
;MAGRAGCPFRENVTPEDVTFTFDAHLAAEDIKDPSKATGTFHFVHLNEPGGEGGWAKGRIDCLMTGGKVATATGVITETNLPDTEGKRVGFTVDDRGRQDRVGYSWAAYGATQGRPGTLAKCASSAPYEKVRKGAGDFHVVPWQVPYPEPRGS
;
A
#
# COMPACT_ATOMS: atom_id res chain seq x y z
N MET A 1 5.78 -20.21 -34.20
CA MET A 1 6.41 -19.28 -33.24
C MET A 1 5.28 -18.53 -32.55
N ALA A 2 5.03 -18.81 -31.26
CA ALA A 2 4.01 -18.10 -30.50
C ALA A 2 4.55 -16.71 -30.10
N GLY A 3 3.93 -15.66 -30.62
CA GLY A 3 4.26 -14.29 -30.23
C GLY A 3 3.92 -14.08 -28.75
N ARG A 4 4.90 -13.60 -27.97
CA ARG A 4 4.66 -13.13 -26.61
C ARG A 4 3.67 -11.97 -26.69
N ALA A 5 2.44 -12.19 -26.24
CA ALA A 5 1.51 -11.11 -25.91
C ALA A 5 2.08 -10.37 -24.67
N GLY A 6 3.06 -9.50 -24.88
CA GLY A 6 3.45 -8.54 -23.87
C GLY A 6 2.29 -7.57 -23.71
N CYS A 7 1.70 -7.47 -22.52
CA CYS A 7 0.80 -6.39 -22.19
C CYS A 7 1.61 -5.09 -22.26
N PRO A 8 1.42 -4.22 -23.27
CA PRO A 8 2.22 -3.03 -23.38
C PRO A 8 1.74 -2.07 -22.28
N PHE A 9 2.50 -1.94 -21.19
CA PHE A 9 2.31 -0.87 -20.23
C PHE A 9 2.66 0.45 -20.93
N ARG A 10 1.65 1.12 -21.49
CA ARG A 10 1.77 2.49 -21.96
C ARG A 10 1.50 3.41 -20.77
N GLU A 11 2.44 4.30 -20.51
CA GLU A 11 2.33 5.34 -19.50
C GLU A 11 1.34 6.40 -19.98
N ASN A 12 0.13 6.41 -19.42
CA ASN A 12 -0.78 7.54 -19.58
C ASN A 12 -0.43 8.55 -18.49
N VAL A 13 0.12 9.70 -18.89
CA VAL A 13 0.25 10.84 -17.97
C VAL A 13 -1.15 11.40 -17.76
N THR A 14 -1.76 11.09 -16.62
CA THR A 14 -3.09 11.59 -16.24
C THR A 14 -2.93 12.88 -15.43
N PRO A 15 -3.91 13.80 -15.48
CA PRO A 15 -3.93 14.99 -14.62
C PRO A 15 -4.28 14.69 -13.15
N GLU A 16 -4.40 13.41 -12.79
CA GLU A 16 -4.87 12.96 -11.48
C GLU A 16 -3.98 13.44 -10.32
N ASP A 17 -4.62 13.79 -9.20
CA ASP A 17 -3.94 14.15 -7.96
C ASP A 17 -4.06 12.98 -6.97
N VAL A 18 -3.01 12.17 -6.92
CA VAL A 18 -2.94 10.97 -6.09
C VAL A 18 -1.91 11.16 -5.00
N THR A 19 -2.38 11.14 -3.75
CA THR A 19 -1.54 11.27 -2.55
C THR A 19 -1.82 10.12 -1.59
N PHE A 20 -0.74 9.54 -1.06
CA PHE A 20 -0.79 8.56 0.02
C PHE A 20 0.07 9.06 1.19
N THR A 21 -0.40 8.81 2.40
CA THR A 21 0.33 9.07 3.64
C THR A 21 0.21 7.85 4.54
N PHE A 22 1.34 7.41 5.07
CA PHE A 22 1.42 6.27 5.97
C PHE A 22 2.19 6.66 7.23
N ASP A 23 1.64 6.26 8.35
CA ASP A 23 2.27 6.26 9.66
C ASP A 23 2.14 4.82 10.15
N ALA A 24 3.11 3.96 9.82
CA ALA A 24 3.00 2.53 10.06
C ALA A 24 4.21 2.05 10.86
N HIS A 25 3.94 1.43 12.01
CA HIS A 25 4.97 1.02 12.94
C HIS A 25 4.75 -0.39 13.46
N LEU A 26 5.83 -1.12 13.67
CA LEU A 26 5.86 -2.36 14.41
C LEU A 26 6.81 -2.19 15.60
N ALA A 27 6.30 -2.42 16.81
CA ALA A 27 7.11 -2.31 18.02
C ALA A 27 8.19 -3.39 18.05
N ALA A 28 9.33 -3.10 18.67
CA ALA A 28 10.46 -4.05 18.74
C ALA A 28 10.07 -5.35 19.48
N GLU A 29 9.19 -5.28 20.47
CA GLU A 29 8.65 -6.44 21.18
C GLU A 29 7.79 -7.34 20.28
N ASP A 30 7.19 -6.77 19.22
CA ASP A 30 6.33 -7.45 18.26
C ASP A 30 7.06 -7.80 16.95
N ILE A 31 8.40 -7.70 16.89
CA ILE A 31 9.20 -7.88 15.67
C ILE A 31 8.96 -9.21 14.95
N LYS A 32 8.36 -10.22 15.60
CA LYS A 32 8.03 -11.54 15.03
C LYS A 32 6.55 -11.69 14.63
N ASP A 33 5.70 -10.72 14.92
CA ASP A 33 4.28 -10.72 14.58
C ASP A 33 3.91 -9.42 13.83
N PRO A 34 4.01 -9.41 12.48
CA PRO A 34 3.71 -8.21 11.69
C PRO A 34 2.24 -7.77 11.82
N SER A 35 1.36 -8.64 12.34
CA SER A 35 -0.06 -8.34 12.55
C SER A 35 -0.35 -7.44 13.76
N LYS A 36 0.68 -7.16 14.58
CA LYS A 36 0.67 -6.23 15.71
C LYS A 36 1.04 -4.80 15.32
N ALA A 37 1.30 -4.56 14.03
CA ALA A 37 1.58 -3.22 13.56
C ALA A 37 0.44 -2.25 13.89
N THR A 38 0.82 -1.00 14.13
CA THR A 38 -0.07 0.10 14.50
C THR A 38 0.18 1.32 13.63
N GLY A 39 -0.67 2.32 13.81
CA GLY A 39 -0.60 3.61 13.13
C GLY A 39 -1.74 3.82 12.14
N THR A 40 -1.56 4.73 11.20
CA THR A 40 -2.63 5.23 10.33
C THR A 40 -2.22 5.28 8.86
N PHE A 41 -3.23 5.34 8.00
CA PHE A 41 -3.05 5.69 6.60
C PHE A 41 -4.10 6.71 6.18
N HIS A 42 -3.76 7.47 5.14
CA HIS A 42 -4.68 8.35 4.43
C HIS A 42 -4.35 8.27 2.93
N PHE A 43 -5.38 8.15 2.10
CA PHE A 43 -5.22 8.34 0.66
C PHE A 43 -6.26 9.31 0.13
N VAL A 44 -5.87 10.00 -0.94
CA VAL A 44 -6.72 10.85 -1.76
C VAL A 44 -6.39 10.53 -3.22
N HIS A 45 -7.43 10.24 -4.01
CA HIS A 45 -7.35 10.04 -5.46
C HIS A 45 -8.39 10.93 -6.12
N LEU A 46 -7.94 12.06 -6.68
CA LEU A 46 -8.79 12.98 -7.43
C LEU A 46 -8.48 12.88 -8.93
N ASN A 47 -9.48 13.14 -9.76
CA ASN A 47 -9.32 13.24 -11.21
C ASN A 47 -8.38 14.39 -11.63
N GLU A 48 -8.31 15.45 -10.83
CA GLU A 48 -7.42 16.60 -10.96
C GLU A 48 -7.27 17.32 -9.59
N PRO A 49 -6.28 18.23 -9.42
CA PRO A 49 -6.12 18.97 -8.17
C PRO A 49 -7.37 19.78 -7.80
N GLY A 50 -8.00 19.42 -6.67
CA GLY A 50 -9.26 20.03 -6.22
C GLY A 50 -10.52 19.52 -6.92
N GLY A 51 -10.40 18.52 -7.79
CA GLY A 51 -11.49 17.88 -8.51
C GLY A 51 -12.24 16.82 -7.69
N GLU A 52 -13.05 16.02 -8.39
CA GLU A 52 -13.83 14.93 -7.81
C GLU A 52 -12.96 13.69 -7.57
N GLY A 53 -13.29 12.95 -6.52
CA GLY A 53 -12.55 11.73 -6.22
C GLY A 53 -12.88 11.08 -4.89
N GLY A 54 -12.06 10.09 -4.56
CA GLY A 54 -12.19 9.29 -3.35
C GLY A 54 -11.10 9.61 -2.34
N TRP A 55 -11.45 9.64 -1.06
CA TRP A 55 -10.50 9.64 0.03
C TRP A 55 -10.90 8.65 1.10
N ALA A 56 -9.92 8.09 1.79
CA ALA A 56 -10.17 7.32 3.00
C ALA A 56 -9.00 7.41 3.99
N LYS A 57 -9.35 7.42 5.27
CA LYS A 57 -8.43 7.23 6.38
C LYS A 57 -8.67 5.88 7.03
N GLY A 58 -7.66 5.35 7.68
CA GLY A 58 -7.82 4.13 8.45
C GLY A 58 -6.66 3.82 9.36
N ARG A 59 -6.76 2.66 10.02
CA ARG A 59 -5.74 2.17 10.95
C ARG A 59 -4.99 0.99 10.36
N ILE A 60 -3.67 1.01 10.52
CA ILE A 60 -2.80 -0.10 10.14
C ILE A 60 -3.07 -1.29 11.05
N ASP A 61 -3.13 -2.49 10.46
CA ASP A 61 -3.33 -3.75 11.17
C ASP A 61 -2.36 -4.86 10.72
N CYS A 62 -1.49 -4.57 9.76
CA CYS A 62 -0.26 -5.29 9.49
C CYS A 62 0.78 -4.41 8.80
N LEU A 63 2.06 -4.65 9.09
CA LEU A 63 3.21 -4.12 8.36
C LEU A 63 4.27 -5.20 8.18
N MET A 64 4.71 -5.42 6.94
CA MET A 64 5.88 -6.22 6.58
C MET A 64 6.80 -5.37 5.73
N THR A 65 8.10 -5.38 6.00
CA THR A 65 9.08 -4.69 5.15
C THR A 65 10.20 -5.63 4.71
N GLY A 66 10.81 -5.31 3.57
CA GLY A 66 11.90 -6.08 2.99
C GLY A 66 12.70 -5.22 2.03
N GLY A 67 13.96 -4.95 2.35
CA GLY A 67 14.75 -3.95 1.64
C GLY A 67 14.07 -2.58 1.70
N LYS A 68 13.79 -1.98 0.53
CA LYS A 68 13.08 -0.69 0.40
C LYS A 68 11.59 -0.84 0.10
N VAL A 69 11.05 -2.05 0.25
CA VAL A 69 9.64 -2.33 -0.02
C VAL A 69 8.90 -2.57 1.28
N ALA A 70 7.72 -1.98 1.44
CA ALA A 70 6.82 -2.23 2.55
C ALA A 70 5.46 -2.70 2.02
N THR A 71 4.88 -3.73 2.64
CA THR A 71 3.49 -4.13 2.45
C THR A 71 2.75 -3.88 3.75
N ALA A 72 1.70 -3.07 3.69
CA ALA A 72 0.85 -2.78 4.84
C ALA A 72 -0.61 -3.10 4.52
N THR A 73 -1.36 -3.47 5.56
CA THR A 73 -2.82 -3.48 5.48
C THR A 73 -3.40 -2.61 6.58
N GLY A 74 -4.61 -2.12 6.33
CA GLY A 74 -5.36 -1.39 7.34
C GLY A 74 -6.85 -1.41 7.08
N VAL A 75 -7.61 -1.09 8.12
CA VAL A 75 -9.07 -1.00 8.09
C VAL A 75 -9.48 0.45 7.95
N ILE A 76 -10.34 0.75 6.97
CA ILE A 76 -10.88 2.09 6.76
C ILE A 76 -11.77 2.47 7.94
N THR A 77 -11.54 3.65 8.51
CA THR A 77 -12.32 4.21 9.61
C THR A 77 -13.09 5.48 9.24
N GLU A 78 -12.76 6.11 8.12
CA GLU A 78 -13.42 7.33 7.65
C GLU A 78 -13.23 7.46 6.14
N THR A 79 -14.27 7.80 5.39
CA THR A 79 -14.20 7.89 3.92
C THR A 79 -15.43 8.60 3.33
N ASN A 80 -15.29 9.16 2.11
CA ASN A 80 -16.42 9.60 1.30
C ASN A 80 -16.92 8.51 0.32
N LEU A 81 -16.29 7.33 0.31
CA LEU A 81 -16.64 6.25 -0.60
C LEU A 81 -17.71 5.35 0.02
N PRO A 82 -18.90 5.22 -0.61
CA PRO A 82 -19.99 4.42 -0.06
C PRO A 82 -19.58 2.95 0.15
N ASP A 83 -20.07 2.35 1.22
CA ASP A 83 -19.89 0.93 1.59
C ASP A 83 -18.42 0.48 1.80
N THR A 84 -17.49 1.42 1.97
CA THR A 84 -16.05 1.11 2.18
C THR A 84 -15.56 1.24 3.62
N GLU A 85 -16.29 1.92 4.50
CA GLU A 85 -15.95 1.99 5.92
C GLU A 85 -15.94 0.58 6.55
N GLY A 86 -14.96 0.33 7.43
CA GLY A 86 -14.75 -0.99 8.05
C GLY A 86 -14.13 -2.04 7.13
N LYS A 87 -13.92 -1.75 5.83
CA LYS A 87 -13.24 -2.67 4.92
C LYS A 87 -11.72 -2.57 5.06
N ARG A 88 -11.05 -3.71 4.90
CA ARG A 88 -9.58 -3.76 4.85
C ARG A 88 -9.08 -3.45 3.45
N VAL A 89 -8.03 -2.65 3.39
CA VAL A 89 -7.26 -2.33 2.19
C VAL A 89 -5.79 -2.66 2.40
N GLY A 90 -5.09 -2.90 1.30
CA GLY A 90 -3.67 -3.22 1.28
C GLY A 90 -2.91 -2.21 0.45
N PHE A 91 -1.70 -1.92 0.89
CA PHE A 91 -0.78 -0.99 0.26
C PHE A 91 0.60 -1.65 0.12
N THR A 92 1.26 -1.41 -1.00
CA THR A 92 2.67 -1.74 -1.19
C THR A 92 3.42 -0.46 -1.53
N VAL A 93 4.45 -0.13 -0.79
CA VAL A 93 5.34 1.01 -1.04
C VAL A 93 6.67 0.48 -1.55
N ASP A 94 7.19 1.08 -2.61
CA ASP A 94 8.57 0.91 -3.09
C ASP A 94 9.28 2.26 -2.97
N ASP A 95 10.08 2.40 -1.91
CA ASP A 95 10.88 3.59 -1.59
C ASP A 95 12.08 3.67 -2.53
N ARG A 96 12.00 4.61 -3.47
CA ARG A 96 13.05 4.94 -4.45
C ARG A 96 13.71 6.27 -4.13
N GLY A 97 13.31 6.95 -3.06
CA GLY A 97 13.88 8.19 -2.53
C GLY A 97 13.59 9.47 -3.32
N ARG A 98 13.34 9.42 -4.64
CA ARG A 98 12.96 10.62 -5.45
C ARG A 98 11.59 10.52 -6.10
N GLN A 99 11.12 9.30 -6.31
CA GLN A 99 9.82 9.00 -6.92
C GLN A 99 9.43 7.60 -6.51
N ASP A 100 8.79 7.52 -5.35
CA ASP A 100 8.30 6.28 -4.81
C ASP A 100 7.14 5.75 -5.65
N ARG A 101 6.86 4.46 -5.47
CA ARG A 101 5.70 3.82 -6.08
C ARG A 101 4.80 3.25 -5.03
N VAL A 102 3.50 3.27 -5.32
CA VAL A 102 2.48 2.69 -4.48
C VAL A 102 1.69 1.65 -5.27
N GLY A 103 1.34 0.56 -4.62
CA GLY A 103 0.38 -0.42 -5.08
C GLY A 103 -0.77 -0.44 -4.10
N TYR A 104 -1.99 -0.55 -4.59
CA TYR A 104 -3.17 -0.68 -3.75
C TYR A 104 -4.02 -1.88 -4.15
N SER A 105 -4.47 -2.63 -3.14
CA SER A 105 -5.12 -3.94 -3.32
C SER A 105 -6.34 -3.91 -4.25
N TRP A 106 -7.02 -2.77 -4.34
CA TRP A 106 -8.24 -2.64 -5.11
C TRP A 106 -8.06 -2.49 -6.62
N ALA A 107 -6.85 -2.16 -7.11
CA ALA A 107 -6.61 -2.21 -8.55
C ALA A 107 -6.74 -3.62 -9.11
N ALA A 108 -6.50 -4.66 -8.30
CA ALA A 108 -6.71 -6.04 -8.70
C ALA A 108 -8.18 -6.38 -8.98
N TYR A 109 -9.13 -5.56 -8.51
CA TYR A 109 -10.57 -5.76 -8.66
C TYR A 109 -11.21 -4.83 -9.69
N GLY A 110 -10.44 -3.98 -10.37
CA GLY A 110 -10.94 -3.07 -11.41
C GLY A 110 -11.73 -1.85 -10.89
N ALA A 111 -11.97 -1.72 -9.58
CA ALA A 111 -12.50 -0.56 -8.87
C ALA A 111 -12.65 -0.89 -7.37
N THR A 112 -13.29 -0.01 -6.59
CA THR A 112 -13.80 -0.32 -5.23
C THR A 112 -14.97 -1.32 -5.27
N GLN A 113 -15.67 -1.44 -6.40
CA GLN A 113 -16.75 -2.40 -6.62
C GLN A 113 -16.17 -3.80 -6.89
N GLY A 114 -16.65 -4.82 -6.16
CA GLY A 114 -16.17 -6.20 -6.30
C GLY A 114 -15.05 -6.61 -5.32
N ARG A 115 -14.71 -5.77 -4.34
CA ARG A 115 -13.77 -6.15 -3.27
C ARG A 115 -14.32 -7.37 -2.50
N PRO A 116 -13.52 -8.44 -2.31
CA PRO A 116 -13.90 -9.52 -1.42
C PRO A 116 -14.13 -8.98 -0.01
N GLY A 117 -15.08 -9.58 0.73
CA GLY A 117 -15.48 -9.10 2.05
C GLY A 117 -14.34 -9.02 3.07
N THR A 118 -13.23 -9.74 2.84
CA THR A 118 -12.04 -9.70 3.69
C THR A 118 -10.76 -9.85 2.86
N LEU A 119 -9.94 -8.79 2.81
CA LEU A 119 -8.53 -8.89 2.44
C LEU A 119 -7.76 -9.55 3.59
N ALA A 120 -6.80 -10.43 3.28
CA ALA A 120 -5.89 -10.98 4.28
C ALA A 120 -4.95 -9.87 4.79
N LYS A 121 -4.50 -9.99 6.05
CA LYS A 121 -3.46 -9.10 6.57
C LYS A 121 -2.18 -9.23 5.73
N CYS A 122 -1.45 -8.13 5.61
CA CYS A 122 -0.17 -8.07 4.90
C CYS A 122 -0.24 -8.43 3.39
N ALA A 123 -1.42 -8.34 2.77
CA ALA A 123 -1.62 -8.62 1.35
C ALA A 123 -1.95 -7.34 0.57
N SER A 124 -1.35 -7.18 -0.60
CA SER A 124 -1.54 -6.02 -1.50
C SER A 124 -1.12 -6.35 -2.94
N SER A 125 -1.28 -5.40 -3.86
CA SER A 125 -0.80 -5.49 -5.25
C SER A 125 0.68 -5.12 -5.40
N ALA A 126 1.24 -5.28 -6.59
CA ALA A 126 2.55 -4.71 -6.94
C ALA A 126 2.53 -3.17 -6.88
N PRO A 127 3.67 -2.50 -6.64
CA PRO A 127 3.78 -1.04 -6.63
C PRO A 127 3.88 -0.48 -8.06
N TYR A 128 2.74 -0.13 -8.65
CA TYR A 128 2.64 0.35 -10.04
C TYR A 128 2.34 1.84 -10.16
N GLU A 129 1.67 2.45 -9.17
CA GLU A 129 1.24 3.84 -9.20
C GLU A 129 2.42 4.76 -8.89
N LYS A 130 2.57 5.85 -9.64
CA LYS A 130 3.55 6.90 -9.34
C LYS A 130 2.85 7.95 -8.48
N VAL A 131 3.36 8.19 -7.27
CA VAL A 131 2.83 9.27 -6.44
C VAL A 131 3.22 10.64 -7.01
N ARG A 132 2.40 11.66 -6.73
CA ARG A 132 2.67 13.03 -7.15
C ARG A 132 4.07 13.46 -6.66
N LYS A 133 4.82 14.16 -7.52
CA LYS A 133 6.16 14.64 -7.17
C LYS A 133 6.10 15.55 -5.93
N GLY A 134 6.86 15.20 -4.89
CA GLY A 134 6.86 15.91 -3.59
C GLY A 134 5.79 15.45 -2.61
N ALA A 135 5.00 14.43 -2.96
CA ALA A 135 4.13 13.68 -2.07
C ALA A 135 4.63 12.24 -1.98
N GLY A 136 4.58 11.64 -0.79
CA GLY A 136 4.99 10.25 -0.61
C GLY A 136 6.50 10.03 -0.69
N ASP A 137 7.30 10.88 -0.04
CA ASP A 137 8.68 10.53 0.33
C ASP A 137 8.59 9.54 1.50
N PHE A 138 8.36 8.27 1.20
CA PHE A 138 8.23 7.23 2.21
C PHE A 138 9.62 6.81 2.66
N HIS A 139 9.76 6.53 3.96
CA HIS A 139 10.98 5.95 4.49
C HIS A 139 10.69 4.52 4.96
N VAL A 140 11.10 3.54 4.15
CA VAL A 140 10.94 2.14 4.53
C VAL A 140 12.18 1.67 5.28
N VAL A 141 11.98 1.29 6.55
CA VAL A 141 13.02 0.64 7.36
C VAL A 141 12.96 -0.87 7.12
N PRO A 142 14.07 -1.52 6.72
CA PRO A 142 14.10 -2.96 6.49
C PRO A 142 13.77 -3.75 7.75
N TRP A 143 12.94 -4.78 7.61
CA TRP A 143 12.60 -5.66 8.72
C TRP A 143 13.80 -6.53 9.07
N GLN A 144 14.30 -6.37 10.29
CA GLN A 144 15.40 -7.16 10.83
C GLN A 144 14.85 -8.13 11.87
N VAL A 145 14.40 -9.29 11.41
CA VAL A 145 13.98 -10.37 12.32
C VAL A 145 15.25 -11.06 12.84
N PRO A 146 15.52 -11.07 14.16
CA PRO A 146 16.57 -11.90 14.72
C PRO A 146 16.14 -13.37 14.58
N TYR A 147 16.78 -14.08 13.64
CA TYR A 147 16.68 -15.52 13.57
C TYR A 147 17.58 -16.13 14.65
N PRO A 148 17.13 -17.17 15.39
CA PRO A 148 18.04 -17.95 16.18
C PRO A 148 19.11 -18.52 15.24
N GLU A 149 20.38 -18.38 15.60
CA GLU A 149 21.45 -19.02 14.82
C GLU A 149 21.14 -20.51 14.67
N PRO A 150 21.40 -21.11 13.49
CA PRO A 150 21.34 -22.55 13.35
C PRO A 150 22.24 -23.14 14.45
N ARG A 151 21.66 -23.95 15.35
CA ARG A 151 22.48 -24.75 16.27
C ARG A 151 23.42 -25.58 15.41
N GLY A 152 24.72 -25.32 15.55
CA GLY A 152 25.77 -25.78 14.64
C GLY A 152 25.63 -27.24 14.20
N SER A 153 25.91 -27.47 12.93
CA SER A 153 26.11 -28.78 12.31
C SER A 153 27.34 -29.48 12.88
#